data_AF-A0A956KJ04-F1
#
_entry.id   AF-A0A956KJ04-F1
#
_cell.length_a   1.000
_cell.length_b   1.000
_cell.length_c   1.000
_cell.angle_alpha   90.00
_cell.angle_beta   90.00
_cell.angle_gamma   90.00
#
_symmetry.space_group_name_H-M   'P 1'
#
loop_
_entity.id
_entity.type
_entity.pdbx_description
1 polymer ?
#
loop_
_entity_poly.entity_id
_entity_poly.type
_entity_poly.pdbx_seq_one_letter_code
_entity_poly.pdbx_strand_id
1 'polypeptide(L)'
;MVFDAQTPGPMSFARMLALAAACCATLGMAACSGDGAREEPVDPARGSEKEDPKDAAGVGSEASWAKQLDPGPARKTSMREHPQGQAWVIDPERLEEPRKLAIDQAEARGYTVINLGDSWRPYIFSQKTPGVEDLSENVYAARYLDLANDRTDADGDALADHEHNYLELYGIPPTLSVVLEEWQALGEIEQCLTEAGYDGSVFDPAIGTIAYKKKAGAKQLKSWRWAKSKLEKDMRKAGLGDEAAAGNYAAAAGNPDLEKSYAYFQGLDREIAVVRNAQIRFRCEKLFNEYEGVGKFTLGDYDVYTHHALANFEKKHDVMGWGHFTSDNIAVLALSPREAVHQRLVRVLTERVVSAAGIVEDGSARDWKPDFRYSDEQGQEYALRDLTGEFTETALTTLGLGDPETALARLQELDALTVDDPEHPGGFGELLVAVRLPELPPYYSEDMKFSTVIDRGDVWYDF
;
A
#
# COMPACT_ATOMS: atom_id res chain seq x y z
N MET A 1 -24.91 28.19 -30.94
CA MET A 1 -24.13 27.81 -32.14
C MET A 1 -24.52 26.39 -32.48
N VAL A 2 -25.10 26.19 -33.65
CA VAL A 2 -25.51 24.89 -34.18
C VAL A 2 -24.29 24.30 -34.88
N PHE A 3 -23.90 23.06 -34.56
CA PHE A 3 -22.98 22.30 -35.38
C PHE A 3 -23.60 20.96 -35.77
N ASP A 4 -23.62 20.80 -37.09
CA ASP A 4 -24.23 19.74 -37.88
C ASP A 4 -23.35 18.48 -37.81
N ALA A 5 -23.99 17.31 -37.69
CA ALA A 5 -23.33 16.02 -37.61
C ALA A 5 -23.23 15.37 -39.00
N GLN A 6 -21.99 15.09 -39.44
CA GLN A 6 -21.74 14.27 -40.63
C GLN A 6 -21.42 12.83 -40.21
N THR A 7 -22.24 11.90 -40.69
CA THR A 7 -22.04 10.45 -40.62
C THR A 7 -21.12 9.96 -41.75
N PRO A 8 -20.20 9.01 -41.49
CA PRO A 8 -19.56 8.25 -42.54
C PRO A 8 -20.23 6.88 -42.73
N GLY A 9 -20.49 6.53 -43.99
CA GLY A 9 -21.01 5.23 -44.42
C GLY A 9 -19.95 4.11 -44.42
N PRO A 10 -20.38 2.85 -44.67
CA PRO A 10 -19.55 1.68 -44.47
C PRO A 10 -18.67 1.40 -45.70
N MET A 11 -17.39 1.07 -45.49
CA MET A 11 -16.57 0.43 -46.53
C MET A 11 -16.21 -1.01 -46.15
N SER A 12 -16.60 -1.90 -47.07
CA SER A 12 -16.45 -3.34 -47.07
C SER A 12 -15.00 -3.77 -47.31
N PHE A 13 -14.67 -4.90 -46.67
CA PHE A 13 -13.60 -5.85 -46.98
C PHE A 13 -13.31 -6.01 -48.47
N ALA A 14 -12.03 -6.02 -48.86
CA ALA A 14 -11.36 -7.17 -49.52
C ALA A 14 -9.98 -6.83 -50.13
N ARG A 15 -9.01 -7.72 -49.85
CA ARG A 15 -7.88 -8.16 -50.70
C ARG A 15 -6.83 -7.14 -51.17
N MET A 16 -5.57 -7.35 -50.79
CA MET A 16 -4.61 -8.13 -51.61
C MET A 16 -3.25 -8.28 -50.92
N LEU A 17 -2.76 -9.51 -50.95
CA LEU A 17 -1.41 -9.95 -50.59
C LEU A 17 -0.40 -9.58 -51.70
N ALA A 18 0.83 -9.28 -51.26
CA ALA A 18 2.13 -9.66 -51.84
C ALA A 18 2.60 -9.02 -53.16
N LEU A 19 3.82 -8.43 -53.16
CA LEU A 19 5.05 -9.08 -53.67
C LEU A 19 6.30 -8.17 -53.55
N ALA A 20 7.44 -8.80 -53.22
CA ALA A 20 8.83 -8.59 -53.66
C ALA A 20 9.44 -7.16 -53.65
N ALA A 21 10.48 -6.86 -52.85
CA ALA A 21 11.89 -7.30 -52.93
C ALA A 21 12.62 -6.88 -54.23
N ALA A 22 13.56 -5.92 -54.12
CA ALA A 22 15.00 -6.09 -54.45
C ALA A 22 15.70 -4.76 -54.79
N CYS A 23 16.84 -4.56 -54.12
CA CYS A 23 18.11 -3.99 -54.58
C CYS A 23 18.16 -2.70 -55.43
N CYS A 24 18.89 -1.69 -54.94
CA CYS A 24 20.09 -1.19 -55.63
C CYS A 24 20.94 -0.28 -54.72
N ALA A 25 22.18 -0.72 -54.47
CA ALA A 25 23.27 0.13 -54.01
C ALA A 25 23.87 0.89 -55.21
N THR A 26 24.26 2.15 -55.04
CA THR A 26 25.66 2.65 -55.11
C THR A 26 25.75 4.16 -55.38
N LEU A 27 26.56 4.82 -54.54
CA LEU A 27 27.57 5.86 -54.83
C LEU A 27 27.15 7.22 -55.41
N GLY A 28 27.57 8.29 -54.71
CA GLY A 28 27.71 9.64 -55.27
C GLY A 28 28.12 10.68 -54.22
N MET A 29 29.42 10.90 -54.08
CA MET A 29 30.03 11.95 -53.27
C MET A 29 29.57 13.36 -53.72
N ALA A 30 29.36 14.26 -52.76
CA ALA A 30 29.66 15.69 -52.93
C ALA A 30 29.87 16.33 -51.56
N ALA A 31 31.13 16.55 -51.22
CA ALA A 31 31.56 17.46 -50.18
C ALA A 31 31.36 18.90 -50.66
N CYS A 32 30.73 19.74 -49.83
CA CYS A 32 30.92 21.18 -49.84
C CYS A 32 30.98 21.65 -48.39
N SER A 33 32.17 22.12 -48.01
CA SER A 33 32.47 22.87 -46.80
C SER A 33 31.55 24.08 -46.62
N GLY A 34 31.21 24.36 -45.37
CA GLY A 34 30.54 25.58 -44.95
C GLY A 34 30.78 25.80 -43.47
N ASP A 35 31.98 26.29 -43.15
CA ASP A 35 32.31 26.87 -41.84
C ASP A 35 31.47 28.13 -41.62
N GLY A 36 30.87 28.23 -40.43
CA GLY A 36 30.09 29.39 -40.02
C GLY A 36 29.86 29.40 -38.51
N ALA A 37 30.87 29.87 -37.78
CA ALA A 37 30.82 30.45 -36.43
C ALA A 37 30.03 29.68 -35.36
N ARG A 38 30.75 28.88 -34.58
CA ARG A 38 30.31 28.43 -33.26
C ARG A 38 31.24 29.03 -32.21
N GLU A 39 30.63 29.69 -31.23
CA GLU A 39 31.27 30.35 -30.09
C GLU A 39 32.20 29.40 -29.33
N GLU A 40 33.30 29.96 -28.84
CA GLU A 40 34.32 29.28 -28.04
C GLU A 40 33.69 28.68 -26.77
N PRO A 41 33.91 27.37 -26.47
CA PRO A 41 33.57 26.83 -25.17
C PRO A 41 34.59 27.35 -24.14
N VAL A 42 34.05 28.04 -23.13
CA VAL A 42 34.78 28.41 -21.91
C VAL A 42 35.17 27.12 -21.19
N ASP A 43 36.47 26.89 -21.10
CA ASP A 43 37.13 25.85 -20.32
C ASP A 43 37.23 26.29 -18.84
N PRO A 44 36.64 25.55 -17.87
CA PRO A 44 36.98 25.72 -16.47
C PRO A 44 37.76 24.50 -15.95
N ALA A 45 38.88 24.16 -16.59
CA ALA A 45 39.88 23.26 -16.02
C ALA A 45 41.11 24.06 -15.57
N ARG A 46 41.04 24.64 -14.36
CA ARG A 46 42.14 24.70 -13.37
C ARG A 46 41.77 25.55 -12.17
N GLY A 47 41.73 24.93 -11.00
CA GLY A 47 42.04 25.62 -9.75
C GLY A 47 41.13 25.33 -8.56
N SER A 48 41.11 24.10 -8.07
CA SER A 48 41.10 23.87 -6.62
C SER A 48 41.70 22.51 -6.32
N GLU A 49 42.50 22.50 -5.28
CA GLU A 49 43.35 21.40 -4.83
C GLU A 49 42.54 20.14 -4.56
N LYS A 50 43.14 18.99 -4.87
CA LYS A 50 42.69 17.70 -4.35
C LYS A 50 42.91 17.72 -2.84
N GLU A 51 41.85 17.95 -2.07
CA GLU A 51 41.78 17.43 -0.71
C GLU A 51 41.43 15.95 -0.80
N ASP A 52 42.30 15.12 -0.22
CA ASP A 52 42.10 13.68 -0.06
C ASP A 52 40.80 13.42 0.74
N PRO A 53 39.86 12.58 0.24
CA PRO A 53 38.60 12.31 0.94
C PRO A 53 38.78 11.22 1.99
N LYS A 54 39.72 11.41 2.93
CA LYS A 54 39.95 10.46 4.04
C LYS A 54 39.73 11.00 5.45
N ASP A 55 39.42 12.29 5.62
CA ASP A 55 39.26 12.89 6.96
C ASP A 55 37.89 13.57 7.23
N ALA A 56 36.79 13.11 6.60
CA ALA A 56 35.43 13.58 6.91
C ALA A 56 34.56 12.57 7.67
N ALA A 57 35.17 11.59 8.35
CA ALA A 57 34.48 10.68 9.26
C ALA A 57 34.76 11.06 10.73
N GLY A 58 34.42 12.29 11.09
CA GLY A 58 34.29 12.70 12.48
C GLY A 58 32.96 12.20 13.04
N VAL A 59 32.93 10.95 13.51
CA VAL A 59 31.79 10.36 14.21
C VAL A 59 31.50 11.19 15.48
N GLY A 60 30.30 11.78 15.53
CA GLY A 60 29.55 12.08 16.75
C GLY A 60 30.27 12.80 17.90
N SER A 61 30.75 14.04 17.70
CA SER A 61 30.92 14.96 18.82
C SER A 61 29.75 15.95 18.86
N GLU A 62 29.27 16.32 20.06
CA GLU A 62 28.24 17.37 20.22
C GLU A 62 28.58 18.66 19.47
N ALA A 63 29.88 18.96 19.32
CA ALA A 63 30.40 20.10 18.58
C ALA A 63 30.03 20.08 17.08
N SER A 64 29.85 18.91 16.47
CA SER A 64 29.41 18.76 15.08
C SER A 64 27.96 19.22 14.87
N TRP A 65 27.08 18.90 15.81
CA TRP A 65 25.66 19.26 15.76
C TRP A 65 25.40 20.74 16.07
N ALA A 66 26.31 21.40 16.79
CA ALA A 66 26.23 22.84 17.09
C ALA A 66 26.56 23.73 15.89
N LYS A 67 27.28 23.23 14.88
CA LYS A 67 27.63 23.99 13.67
C LYS A 67 26.40 24.17 12.78
N GLN A 68 25.97 25.42 12.55
CA GLN A 68 24.95 25.70 11.55
C GLN A 68 25.48 25.45 10.13
N LEU A 69 24.68 24.78 9.32
CA LEU A 69 24.94 24.55 7.90
C LEU A 69 24.05 25.48 7.07
N ASP A 70 24.54 25.90 5.91
CA ASP A 70 23.72 26.57 4.91
C ASP A 70 22.77 25.53 4.29
N PRO A 71 21.44 25.68 4.46
CA PRO A 71 20.48 24.71 3.94
C PRO A 71 20.25 24.85 2.43
N GLY A 72 20.81 25.88 1.78
CA GLY A 72 20.55 26.18 0.37
C GLY A 72 19.09 26.56 0.10
N PRO A 73 18.65 26.60 -1.17
CA PRO A 73 17.24 26.86 -1.51
C PRO A 73 16.32 25.73 -1.03
N ALA A 74 15.08 26.07 -0.69
CA ALA A 74 14.05 25.08 -0.39
C ALA A 74 13.71 24.27 -1.66
N ARG A 75 13.61 22.95 -1.51
CA ARG A 75 13.17 22.02 -2.57
C ARG A 75 11.66 21.86 -2.55
N LYS A 76 11.06 21.32 -3.62
CA LYS A 76 9.59 21.12 -3.69
C LYS A 76 9.04 20.19 -2.61
N THR A 77 9.87 19.29 -2.06
CA THR A 77 9.53 18.39 -0.95
C THR A 77 9.92 18.93 0.42
N SER A 78 10.50 20.14 0.49
CA SER A 78 10.99 20.72 1.74
C SER A 78 9.85 21.04 2.70
N MET A 79 10.07 20.76 3.99
CA MET A 79 9.12 21.05 5.06
C MET A 79 9.51 22.30 5.87
N ARG A 80 10.47 23.11 5.40
CA ARG A 80 11.01 24.28 6.16
C ARG A 80 9.97 25.30 6.57
N GLU A 81 8.87 25.39 5.83
CA GLU A 81 7.76 26.31 6.11
C GLU A 81 6.67 25.68 6.98
N HIS A 82 6.85 24.43 7.42
CA HIS A 82 5.91 23.78 8.33
C HIS A 82 5.82 24.54 9.66
N PRO A 83 4.61 24.78 10.21
CA PRO A 83 4.42 25.60 11.41
C PRO A 83 5.23 25.15 12.64
N GLN A 84 5.55 23.85 12.75
CA GLN A 84 6.37 23.33 13.84
C GLN A 84 7.82 23.86 13.83
N GLY A 85 8.38 24.16 12.65
CA GLY A 85 9.75 24.67 12.48
C GLY A 85 10.89 23.72 12.91
N GLN A 86 10.59 22.59 13.54
CA GLN A 86 11.54 21.60 14.05
C GLN A 86 11.07 20.18 13.74
N ALA A 87 12.02 19.26 13.63
CA ALA A 87 11.78 17.83 13.48
C ALA A 87 12.66 17.03 14.45
N TRP A 88 12.21 15.83 14.79
CA TRP A 88 12.99 14.86 15.55
C TRP A 88 13.91 14.07 14.62
N VAL A 89 15.21 14.31 14.69
CA VAL A 89 16.21 13.50 14.00
C VAL A 89 16.31 12.15 14.69
N ILE A 90 16.04 11.08 13.93
CA ILE A 90 16.16 9.69 14.37
C ILE A 90 17.21 9.02 13.48
N ASP A 91 18.35 8.69 14.07
CA ASP A 91 19.51 8.11 13.40
C ASP A 91 20.22 7.15 14.37
N PRO A 92 19.77 5.89 14.49
CA PRO A 92 20.29 4.95 15.48
C PRO A 92 21.77 4.58 15.25
N GLU A 93 22.32 4.87 14.06
CA GLU A 93 23.76 4.68 13.80
C GLU A 93 24.62 5.78 14.41
N ARG A 94 24.05 6.96 14.68
CA ARG A 94 24.80 8.18 15.05
C ARG A 94 24.32 8.85 16.34
N LEU A 95 23.13 8.52 16.81
CA LEU A 95 22.49 9.10 17.98
C LEU A 95 22.01 7.98 18.91
N GLU A 96 22.25 8.15 20.21
CA GLU A 96 21.73 7.25 21.24
C GLU A 96 20.22 7.50 21.48
N GLU A 97 19.76 8.75 21.33
CA GLU A 97 18.37 9.15 21.52
C GLU A 97 17.93 10.15 20.42
N PRO A 98 16.62 10.22 20.10
CA PRO A 98 16.08 11.20 19.17
C PRO A 98 16.44 12.64 19.56
N ARG A 99 16.73 13.49 18.56
CA ARG A 99 17.13 14.88 18.79
C ARG A 99 16.28 15.87 18.02
N LYS A 100 15.72 16.86 18.72
CA LYS A 100 15.07 18.01 18.07
C LYS A 100 16.09 18.88 17.33
N LEU A 101 15.78 19.19 16.07
CA LEU A 101 16.57 20.09 15.23
C LEU A 101 15.64 20.95 14.38
N ALA A 102 16.06 22.17 14.04
CA ALA A 102 15.36 22.99 13.06
C ALA A 102 15.31 22.26 11.70
N ILE A 103 14.20 22.37 10.98
CA ILE A 103 13.95 21.58 9.75
C ILE A 103 15.02 21.87 8.69
N ASP A 104 15.39 23.14 8.52
CA ASP A 104 16.44 23.57 7.60
C ASP A 104 17.79 22.90 7.92
N GLN A 105 18.13 22.79 9.21
CA GLN A 105 19.36 22.16 9.67
C GLN A 105 19.31 20.64 9.54
N ALA A 106 18.14 20.00 9.65
CA ALA A 106 17.99 18.58 9.37
C ALA A 106 18.21 18.30 7.87
N GLU A 107 17.56 19.07 7.00
CA GLU A 107 17.72 18.94 5.54
C GLU A 107 19.16 19.25 5.10
N ALA A 108 19.81 20.30 5.64
CA ALA A 108 21.20 20.64 5.35
C ALA A 108 22.19 19.53 5.71
N ARG A 109 21.79 18.61 6.61
CA ARG A 109 22.57 17.43 7.03
C ARG A 109 22.25 16.16 6.23
N GLY A 110 21.39 16.27 5.22
CA GLY A 110 20.98 15.18 4.36
C GLY A 110 19.90 14.27 4.96
N TYR A 111 19.13 14.76 5.94
CA TYR A 111 17.94 14.04 6.41
C TYR A 111 16.72 14.46 5.59
N THR A 112 15.81 13.52 5.36
CA THR A 112 14.48 13.77 4.79
C THR A 112 13.49 13.93 5.93
N VAL A 113 12.71 15.01 5.93
CA VAL A 113 11.70 15.27 6.95
C VAL A 113 10.37 14.66 6.51
N ILE A 114 9.85 13.74 7.31
CA ILE A 114 8.60 13.02 7.09
C ILE A 114 7.59 13.50 8.14
N ASN A 115 6.40 13.90 7.68
CA ASN A 115 5.29 14.23 8.58
C ASN A 115 4.49 12.95 8.90
N LEU A 116 4.55 12.55 10.17
CA LEU A 116 3.83 11.42 10.77
C LEU A 116 2.56 11.85 11.53
N GLY A 117 2.28 13.15 11.63
CA GLY A 117 1.12 13.69 12.34
C GLY A 117 -0.23 13.44 11.65
N ASP A 118 -1.30 13.76 12.37
CA ASP A 118 -2.69 13.57 11.93
C ASP A 118 -3.19 14.64 10.96
N SER A 119 -2.52 15.79 10.88
CA SER A 119 -2.79 16.81 9.85
C SER A 119 -2.09 16.55 8.52
N TRP A 120 -1.36 15.43 8.39
CA TRP A 120 -0.69 15.10 7.13
C TRP A 120 -1.69 15.00 5.98
N ARG A 121 -1.29 15.55 4.84
CA ARG A 121 -2.07 15.54 3.61
C ARG A 121 -1.13 15.35 2.41
N PRO A 122 -1.57 14.65 1.35
CA PRO A 122 -0.78 14.52 0.14
C PRO A 122 -0.63 15.86 -0.58
N TYR A 123 0.38 15.95 -1.45
CA TYR A 123 0.78 17.19 -2.12
C TYR A 123 -0.36 17.89 -2.89
N ILE A 124 -1.36 17.15 -3.38
CA ILE A 124 -2.53 17.73 -4.07
C ILE A 124 -3.38 18.65 -3.16
N PHE A 125 -3.28 18.49 -1.83
CA PHE A 125 -3.93 19.35 -0.85
C PHE A 125 -3.02 20.44 -0.28
N SER A 126 -1.76 20.55 -0.76
CA SER A 126 -0.86 21.63 -0.40
C SER A 126 -1.46 22.98 -0.79
N GLN A 127 -1.29 23.95 0.09
CA GLN A 127 -1.78 25.32 -0.13
C GLN A 127 -0.68 26.28 -0.59
N LYS A 128 0.59 25.85 -0.53
CA LYS A 128 1.75 26.67 -0.88
C LYS A 128 2.86 25.76 -1.40
N THR A 129 3.57 26.20 -2.44
CA THR A 129 4.80 25.55 -2.90
C THR A 129 5.96 26.04 -2.02
N PRO A 130 6.78 25.14 -1.44
CA PRO A 130 7.90 25.57 -0.60
C PRO A 130 8.83 26.56 -1.33
N GLY A 131 9.16 27.68 -0.67
CA GLY A 131 10.03 28.72 -1.21
C GLY A 131 9.37 29.65 -2.25
N VAL A 132 8.07 29.51 -2.52
CA VAL A 132 7.33 30.33 -3.48
C VAL A 132 6.16 31.03 -2.79
N GLU A 133 5.94 32.31 -3.07
CA GLU A 133 4.81 33.07 -2.54
C GLU A 133 3.54 32.85 -3.39
N ASP A 134 2.99 31.64 -3.33
CA ASP A 134 1.84 31.18 -4.14
C ASP A 134 0.69 30.59 -3.31
N LEU A 135 0.46 31.13 -2.11
CA LEU A 135 -0.60 30.65 -1.21
C LEU A 135 -1.98 30.61 -1.91
N SER A 136 -2.58 29.44 -1.95
CA SER A 136 -3.94 29.18 -2.41
C SER A 136 -4.67 28.31 -1.40
N GLU A 137 -5.84 28.75 -0.96
CA GLU A 137 -6.70 27.95 -0.09
C GLU A 137 -7.16 26.67 -0.81
N ASN A 138 -7.21 25.56 -0.08
CA ASN A 138 -7.76 24.29 -0.56
C ASN A 138 -8.88 23.85 0.37
N VAL A 139 -10.13 24.08 -0.06
CA VAL A 139 -11.34 23.78 0.73
C VAL A 139 -11.57 22.29 0.96
N TYR A 140 -10.95 21.41 0.17
CA TYR A 140 -11.06 19.97 0.33
C TYR A 140 -10.07 19.40 1.35
N ALA A 141 -9.07 20.17 1.78
CA ALA A 141 -8.07 19.69 2.73
C ALA A 141 -8.68 19.29 4.08
N ALA A 142 -9.59 20.11 4.63
CA ALA A 142 -10.28 19.79 5.88
C ALA A 142 -11.11 18.50 5.73
N ARG A 143 -11.83 18.38 4.61
CA ARG A 143 -12.64 17.20 4.31
C ARG A 143 -11.80 15.93 4.21
N TYR A 144 -10.63 16.01 3.56
CA TYR A 144 -9.67 14.91 3.50
C TYR A 144 -9.23 14.48 4.90
N LEU A 145 -8.88 15.44 5.76
CA LEU A 145 -8.43 15.17 7.13
C LEU A 145 -9.54 14.54 7.97
N ASP A 146 -10.79 14.99 7.84
CA ASP A 146 -11.92 14.38 8.56
C ASP A 146 -12.15 12.92 8.14
N LEU A 147 -12.01 12.62 6.85
CA LEU A 147 -12.14 11.26 6.32
C LEU A 147 -10.97 10.37 6.76
N ALA A 148 -9.73 10.85 6.67
CA ALA A 148 -8.52 10.11 7.05
C ALA A 148 -8.44 9.82 8.56
N ASN A 149 -9.04 10.67 9.39
CA ASN A 149 -9.09 10.52 10.84
C ASN A 149 -10.37 9.82 11.35
N ASP A 150 -11.17 9.20 10.47
CA ASP A 150 -12.44 8.55 10.85
C ASP A 150 -13.38 9.45 11.68
N ARG A 151 -13.43 10.75 11.39
CA ARG A 151 -14.33 11.69 12.11
C ARG A 151 -15.72 11.73 11.49
N THR A 152 -15.76 11.69 10.16
CA THR A 152 -17.00 11.81 9.39
C THR A 152 -16.99 10.83 8.24
N ASP A 153 -18.17 10.46 7.77
CA ASP A 153 -18.37 9.67 6.57
C ASP A 153 -18.22 10.51 5.28
N ALA A 154 -18.51 9.92 4.12
CA ALA A 154 -18.46 10.55 2.80
C ALA A 154 -19.51 11.65 2.55
N ASP A 155 -20.54 11.77 3.39
CA ASP A 155 -21.58 12.82 3.33
C ASP A 155 -21.32 13.98 4.32
N GLY A 156 -20.51 13.75 5.36
CA GLY A 156 -20.12 14.77 6.34
C GLY A 156 -20.72 14.52 7.72
N ASP A 157 -21.43 13.42 7.87
CA ASP A 157 -22.04 13.01 9.12
C ASP A 157 -21.01 12.29 9.99
N ALA A 158 -21.14 12.39 11.31
CA ALA A 158 -20.24 11.70 12.23
C ALA A 158 -20.40 10.18 12.12
N LEU A 159 -19.28 9.45 12.16
CA LEU A 159 -19.29 7.99 12.18
C LEU A 159 -19.86 7.46 13.50
N ALA A 160 -20.52 6.30 13.46
CA ALA A 160 -20.84 5.57 14.67
C ALA A 160 -19.56 4.99 15.32
N ASP A 161 -19.57 4.75 16.64
CA ASP A 161 -18.40 4.27 17.41
C ASP A 161 -17.70 2.98 16.90
N HIS A 162 -18.32 2.24 15.98
CA HIS A 162 -17.77 1.00 15.40
C HIS A 162 -17.49 1.12 13.90
N GLU A 163 -17.84 2.24 13.29
CA GLU A 163 -17.67 2.48 11.86
C GLU A 163 -16.31 3.16 11.61
N HIS A 164 -15.71 2.76 10.50
CA HIS A 164 -14.47 3.32 10.00
C HIS A 164 -14.62 3.52 8.49
N ASN A 165 -13.93 4.50 7.93
CA ASN A 165 -14.09 4.86 6.52
C ASN A 165 -13.47 3.84 5.56
N TYR A 166 -12.29 3.31 5.91
CA TYR A 166 -11.52 2.37 5.08
C TYR A 166 -11.39 2.82 3.60
N LEU A 167 -10.83 4.02 3.39
CA LEU A 167 -10.79 4.68 2.08
C LEU A 167 -9.45 4.57 1.34
N GLU A 168 -8.59 3.63 1.75
CA GLU A 168 -7.26 3.41 1.14
C GLU A 168 -7.35 3.13 -0.36
N LEU A 169 -8.31 2.28 -0.78
CA LEU A 169 -8.60 1.98 -2.19
C LEU A 169 -8.99 3.23 -3.01
N TYR A 170 -9.35 4.34 -2.36
CA TYR A 170 -9.71 5.61 -2.97
C TYR A 170 -8.62 6.68 -2.80
N GLY A 171 -7.43 6.31 -2.31
CA GLY A 171 -6.29 7.20 -2.12
C GLY A 171 -6.38 8.07 -0.85
N ILE A 172 -7.19 7.66 0.13
CA ILE A 172 -7.26 8.32 1.45
C ILE A 172 -6.79 7.32 2.51
N PRO A 173 -5.48 7.25 2.79
CA PRO A 173 -4.98 6.43 3.89
C PRO A 173 -5.47 6.97 5.24
N PRO A 174 -5.67 6.10 6.24
CA PRO A 174 -5.95 6.53 7.59
C PRO A 174 -4.74 7.28 8.19
N THR A 175 -5.00 8.07 9.23
CA THR A 175 -3.91 8.64 10.03
C THR A 175 -3.28 7.62 10.96
N LEU A 176 -2.13 7.98 11.55
CA LEU A 176 -1.46 7.07 12.49
C LEU A 176 -2.27 6.88 13.77
N SER A 177 -3.09 7.85 14.18
CA SER A 177 -4.07 7.68 15.26
C SER A 177 -5.01 6.52 15.03
N VAL A 178 -5.64 6.46 13.85
CA VAL A 178 -6.58 5.39 13.50
C VAL A 178 -5.88 4.04 13.51
N VAL A 179 -4.67 3.95 12.94
CA VAL A 179 -3.90 2.70 12.96
C VAL A 179 -3.49 2.30 14.38
N LEU A 180 -3.09 3.26 15.22
CA LEU A 180 -2.72 3.02 16.61
C LEU A 180 -3.92 2.52 17.44
N GLU A 181 -5.10 3.11 17.26
CA GLU A 181 -6.35 2.66 17.90
C GLU A 181 -6.68 1.21 17.53
N GLU A 182 -6.64 0.88 16.24
CA GLU A 182 -6.85 -0.50 15.77
C GLU A 182 -5.85 -1.48 16.38
N TRP A 183 -4.59 -1.06 16.50
CA TRP A 183 -3.55 -1.88 17.11
C TRP A 183 -3.79 -2.11 18.60
N GLN A 184 -4.24 -1.08 19.32
CA GLN A 184 -4.59 -1.17 20.74
C GLN A 184 -5.79 -2.10 20.97
N ALA A 185 -6.73 -2.18 20.03
CA ALA A 185 -7.86 -3.09 20.08
C ALA A 185 -7.51 -4.57 19.84
N LEU A 186 -6.29 -4.90 19.39
CA LEU A 186 -5.91 -6.27 19.02
C LEU A 186 -6.09 -7.28 20.15
N GLY A 187 -5.84 -6.90 21.40
CA GLY A 187 -6.01 -7.82 22.54
C GLY A 187 -7.44 -8.35 22.67
N GLU A 188 -8.43 -7.49 22.47
CA GLU A 188 -9.85 -7.88 22.49
C GLU A 188 -10.22 -8.73 21.26
N ILE A 189 -9.68 -8.38 20.09
CA ILE A 189 -9.90 -9.11 18.85
C ILE A 189 -9.31 -10.52 18.95
N GLU A 190 -8.05 -10.67 19.38
CA GLU A 190 -7.37 -11.96 19.54
C GLU A 190 -8.08 -12.86 20.56
N GLN A 191 -8.58 -12.28 21.65
CA GLN A 191 -9.42 -13.00 22.60
C GLN A 191 -10.72 -13.49 21.95
N CYS A 192 -11.44 -12.62 21.24
CA CYS A 192 -12.68 -12.98 20.54
C CYS A 192 -12.45 -14.13 19.54
N LEU A 193 -11.37 -14.08 18.75
CA LEU A 193 -11.04 -15.13 17.79
C LEU A 193 -10.79 -16.47 18.48
N THR A 194 -10.03 -16.44 19.58
CA THR A 194 -9.70 -17.63 20.36
C THR A 194 -10.96 -18.27 20.94
N GLU A 195 -11.83 -17.47 21.56
CA GLU A 195 -13.10 -17.93 22.13
C GLU A 195 -14.07 -18.46 21.06
N ALA A 196 -14.05 -17.88 19.87
CA ALA A 196 -14.88 -18.28 18.74
C ALA A 196 -14.36 -19.52 17.98
N GLY A 197 -13.15 -20.01 18.32
CA GLY A 197 -12.53 -21.15 17.66
C GLY A 197 -12.05 -20.85 16.23
N TYR A 198 -11.54 -19.63 16.02
CA TYR A 198 -10.93 -19.21 14.76
C TYR A 198 -9.71 -20.09 14.42
N ASP A 199 -9.61 -20.49 13.16
CA ASP A 199 -8.48 -21.18 12.58
C ASP A 199 -8.06 -20.48 11.29
N GLY A 200 -6.99 -19.68 11.37
CA GLY A 200 -6.43 -18.98 10.21
C GLY A 200 -5.77 -19.91 9.19
N SER A 201 -5.42 -21.16 9.56
CA SER A 201 -4.74 -22.09 8.65
C SER A 201 -5.64 -22.60 7.52
N VAL A 202 -6.95 -22.37 7.60
CA VAL A 202 -7.91 -22.74 6.54
C VAL A 202 -7.80 -21.84 5.30
N PHE A 203 -7.18 -20.66 5.44
CA PHE A 203 -7.05 -19.68 4.36
C PHE A 203 -5.90 -20.05 3.44
N ASP A 204 -6.18 -20.96 2.52
CA ASP A 204 -5.28 -21.39 1.46
C ASP A 204 -5.64 -20.69 0.14
N PRO A 205 -4.80 -19.78 -0.39
CA PRO A 205 -5.05 -19.08 -1.66
C PRO A 205 -5.25 -20.02 -2.86
N ALA A 206 -4.80 -21.28 -2.79
CA ALA A 206 -4.98 -22.27 -3.84
C ALA A 206 -6.42 -22.81 -3.96
N ILE A 207 -7.33 -22.46 -3.05
CA ILE A 207 -8.75 -22.87 -3.12
C ILE A 207 -9.49 -22.21 -4.30
N GLY A 208 -8.93 -21.15 -4.88
CA GLY A 208 -9.53 -20.39 -5.98
C GLY A 208 -10.65 -19.45 -5.50
N THR A 209 -11.58 -19.11 -6.39
CA THR A 209 -12.61 -18.11 -6.09
C THR A 209 -13.89 -18.73 -5.53
N ILE A 210 -14.33 -18.30 -4.35
CA ILE A 210 -15.67 -18.58 -3.82
C ILE A 210 -16.54 -17.36 -4.09
N ALA A 211 -17.27 -17.39 -5.21
CA ALA A 211 -18.10 -16.28 -5.64
C ALA A 211 -19.43 -16.23 -4.87
N TYR A 212 -19.80 -15.04 -4.40
CA TYR A 212 -21.12 -14.82 -3.82
C TYR A 212 -22.22 -14.99 -4.88
N LYS A 213 -23.22 -15.80 -4.56
CA LYS A 213 -24.44 -15.96 -5.35
C LYS A 213 -25.63 -16.07 -4.40
N LYS A 214 -26.68 -15.28 -4.64
CA LYS A 214 -27.89 -15.27 -3.81
C LYS A 214 -28.43 -16.69 -3.59
N LYS A 215 -28.59 -17.08 -2.31
CA LYS A 215 -29.04 -18.42 -1.85
C LYS A 215 -28.09 -19.60 -2.15
N ALA A 216 -26.93 -19.38 -2.78
CA ALA A 216 -25.99 -20.45 -3.06
C ALA A 216 -25.28 -20.94 -1.79
N GLY A 217 -24.91 -20.03 -0.87
CA GLY A 217 -24.30 -20.36 0.42
C GLY A 217 -25.14 -21.37 1.21
N ALA A 218 -26.43 -21.08 1.43
CA ALA A 218 -27.35 -21.99 2.12
C ALA A 218 -27.46 -23.38 1.45
N LYS A 219 -27.42 -23.43 0.10
CA LYS A 219 -27.42 -24.68 -0.65
C LYS A 219 -26.12 -25.45 -0.47
N GLN A 220 -24.98 -24.75 -0.48
CA GLN A 220 -23.66 -25.31 -0.27
C GLN A 220 -23.54 -25.88 1.14
N LEU A 221 -23.94 -25.12 2.16
CA LEU A 221 -23.96 -25.55 3.55
C LEU A 221 -24.86 -26.77 3.78
N LYS A 222 -26.04 -26.83 3.13
CA LYS A 222 -26.91 -28.01 3.17
C LYS A 222 -26.24 -29.23 2.52
N SER A 223 -25.57 -29.03 1.39
CA SER A 223 -24.85 -30.08 0.67
C SER A 223 -23.68 -30.61 1.48
N TRP A 224 -22.95 -29.73 2.16
CA TRP A 224 -21.89 -30.07 3.11
C TRP A 224 -22.41 -30.91 4.28
N ARG A 225 -23.51 -30.49 4.94
CA ARG A 225 -24.13 -31.28 6.03
C ARG A 225 -24.50 -32.69 5.57
N TRP A 226 -25.08 -32.81 4.38
CA TRP A 226 -25.41 -34.11 3.81
C TRP A 226 -24.16 -34.94 3.50
N ALA A 227 -23.14 -34.35 2.87
CA ALA A 227 -21.89 -35.02 2.52
C ALA A 227 -21.18 -35.53 3.77
N LYS A 228 -21.11 -34.70 4.82
CA LYS A 228 -20.56 -35.04 6.14
C LYS A 228 -21.26 -36.24 6.75
N SER A 229 -22.59 -36.18 6.91
CA SER A 229 -23.36 -37.30 7.49
C SER A 229 -23.28 -38.57 6.64
N LYS A 230 -23.21 -38.44 5.32
CA LYS A 230 -22.99 -39.58 4.42
C LYS A 230 -21.61 -40.19 4.63
N LEU A 231 -20.55 -39.39 4.66
CA LEU A 231 -19.19 -39.84 4.89
C LEU A 231 -19.06 -40.54 6.24
N GLU A 232 -19.59 -39.96 7.32
CA GLU A 232 -19.59 -40.60 8.65
C GLU A 232 -20.26 -41.98 8.64
N LYS A 233 -21.39 -42.10 7.94
CA LYS A 233 -22.09 -43.38 7.80
C LYS A 233 -21.26 -44.40 7.02
N ASP A 234 -20.61 -43.96 5.95
CA ASP A 234 -19.79 -44.83 5.10
C ASP A 234 -18.48 -45.23 5.83
N MET A 235 -17.84 -44.31 6.58
CA MET A 235 -16.71 -44.60 7.48
C MET A 235 -17.06 -45.66 8.54
N ARG A 236 -18.21 -45.54 9.21
CA ARG A 236 -18.67 -46.56 10.20
C ARG A 236 -18.82 -47.94 9.56
N LYS A 237 -19.32 -48.03 8.33
CA LYS A 237 -19.44 -49.31 7.61
C LYS A 237 -18.08 -49.88 7.20
N ALA A 238 -17.11 -49.00 6.95
CA ALA A 238 -15.75 -49.35 6.60
C ALA A 238 -14.86 -49.65 7.82
N GLY A 239 -15.41 -49.72 9.03
CA GLY A 239 -14.67 -49.98 10.27
C GLY A 239 -13.93 -48.77 10.85
N LEU A 240 -14.14 -47.56 10.31
CA LEU A 240 -13.56 -46.29 10.78
C LEU A 240 -14.54 -45.51 11.67
N GLY A 241 -15.32 -46.22 12.49
CA GLY A 241 -16.37 -45.61 13.31
C GLY A 241 -15.84 -44.65 14.38
N ASP A 242 -14.73 -45.02 15.02
CA ASP A 242 -14.09 -44.22 16.06
C ASP A 242 -13.48 -42.94 15.48
N GLU A 243 -12.84 -43.04 14.31
CA GLU A 243 -12.31 -41.87 13.58
C GLU A 243 -13.42 -40.89 13.19
N ALA A 244 -14.55 -41.40 12.70
CA ALA A 244 -15.71 -40.57 12.38
C ALA A 244 -16.31 -39.89 13.62
N ALA A 245 -16.30 -40.56 14.78
CA ALA A 245 -16.76 -39.98 16.04
C ALA A 245 -15.80 -38.90 16.58
N ALA A 246 -14.50 -39.05 16.34
CA ALA A 246 -13.47 -38.07 16.66
C ALA A 246 -13.42 -36.89 15.66
N GLY A 247 -14.19 -36.94 14.56
CA GLY A 247 -14.13 -35.93 13.49
C GLY A 247 -12.88 -36.02 12.61
N ASN A 248 -12.11 -37.11 12.70
CA ASN A 248 -10.93 -37.34 11.88
C ASN A 248 -11.30 -37.88 10.49
N TYR A 249 -11.90 -37.02 9.67
CA TYR A 249 -12.34 -37.41 8.32
C TYR A 249 -11.18 -37.74 7.38
N ALA A 250 -9.96 -37.27 7.66
CA ALA A 250 -8.77 -37.58 6.87
C ALA A 250 -8.44 -39.08 6.84
N ALA A 251 -8.85 -39.84 7.86
CA ALA A 251 -8.73 -41.30 7.87
C ALA A 251 -9.46 -41.98 6.70
N ALA A 252 -10.50 -41.34 6.14
CA ALA A 252 -11.23 -41.87 4.99
C ALA A 252 -10.40 -41.84 3.69
N ALA A 253 -9.39 -40.97 3.58
CA ALA A 253 -8.53 -40.88 2.40
C ALA A 253 -7.73 -42.18 2.15
N GLY A 254 -7.40 -42.92 3.22
CA GLY A 254 -6.65 -44.18 3.14
C GLY A 254 -7.51 -45.39 2.72
N ASN A 255 -8.83 -45.23 2.57
CA ASN A 255 -9.73 -46.31 2.21
C ASN A 255 -10.26 -46.13 0.77
N PRO A 256 -9.94 -47.05 -0.17
CA PRO A 256 -10.40 -46.97 -1.56
C PRO A 256 -11.92 -46.90 -1.72
N ASP A 257 -12.69 -47.50 -0.83
CA ASP A 257 -14.16 -47.49 -0.90
C ASP A 257 -14.76 -46.13 -0.49
N LEU A 258 -13.97 -45.29 0.19
CA LEU A 258 -14.39 -43.98 0.69
C LEU A 258 -13.82 -42.82 -0.12
N GLU A 259 -12.88 -43.08 -1.03
CA GLU A 259 -12.15 -42.04 -1.78
C GLU A 259 -13.09 -41.00 -2.41
N LYS A 260 -14.14 -41.44 -3.11
CA LYS A 260 -15.09 -40.55 -3.79
C LYS A 260 -15.95 -39.72 -2.82
N SER A 261 -16.42 -40.34 -1.73
CA SER A 261 -17.25 -39.63 -0.74
C SER A 261 -16.41 -38.66 0.08
N TYR A 262 -15.16 -39.05 0.39
CA TYR A 262 -14.19 -38.19 1.03
C TYR A 262 -13.82 -37.00 0.16
N ALA A 263 -13.46 -37.20 -1.11
CA ALA A 263 -13.12 -36.11 -2.03
C ALA A 263 -14.28 -35.11 -2.21
N TYR A 264 -15.52 -35.61 -2.35
CA TYR A 264 -16.71 -34.74 -2.43
C TYR A 264 -16.95 -33.96 -1.15
N PHE A 265 -16.81 -34.61 0.02
CA PHE A 265 -16.91 -33.95 1.31
C PHE A 265 -15.82 -32.89 1.47
N GLN A 266 -14.56 -33.24 1.20
CA GLN A 266 -13.38 -32.38 1.37
C GLN A 266 -13.48 -31.11 0.52
N GLY A 267 -13.95 -31.19 -0.72
CA GLY A 267 -14.16 -30.01 -1.56
C GLY A 267 -15.14 -29.02 -0.94
N LEU A 268 -16.27 -29.51 -0.42
CA LEU A 268 -17.25 -28.69 0.29
C LEU A 268 -16.73 -28.20 1.64
N ASP A 269 -16.00 -29.04 2.37
CA ASP A 269 -15.50 -28.75 3.71
C ASP A 269 -14.49 -27.60 3.69
N ARG A 270 -13.59 -27.57 2.70
CA ARG A 270 -12.64 -26.46 2.51
C ARG A 270 -13.34 -25.12 2.30
N GLU A 271 -14.30 -25.05 1.38
CA GLU A 271 -15.05 -23.80 1.14
C GLU A 271 -15.83 -23.35 2.38
N ILE A 272 -16.48 -24.29 3.06
CA ILE A 272 -17.27 -24.00 4.27
C ILE A 272 -16.36 -23.57 5.42
N ALA A 273 -15.16 -24.13 5.55
CA ALA A 273 -14.17 -23.72 6.56
C ALA A 273 -13.69 -22.29 6.34
N VAL A 274 -13.39 -21.89 5.09
CA VAL A 274 -13.04 -20.50 4.74
C VAL A 274 -14.17 -19.54 5.13
N VAL A 275 -15.40 -19.82 4.70
CA VAL A 275 -16.54 -18.94 5.01
C VAL A 275 -16.77 -18.82 6.52
N ARG A 276 -16.67 -19.92 7.27
CA ARG A 276 -16.87 -19.92 8.73
C ARG A 276 -15.83 -19.08 9.45
N ASN A 277 -14.55 -19.27 9.13
CA ASN A 277 -13.48 -18.55 9.79
C ASN A 277 -13.45 -17.08 9.40
N ALA A 278 -13.80 -16.75 8.14
CA ALA A 278 -13.98 -15.37 7.71
C ALA A 278 -15.11 -14.68 8.48
N GLN A 279 -16.27 -15.34 8.63
CA GLN A 279 -17.38 -14.81 9.43
C GLN A 279 -17.00 -14.57 10.90
N ILE A 280 -16.21 -15.47 11.50
CA ILE A 280 -15.68 -15.30 12.85
C ILE A 280 -14.78 -14.06 12.90
N ARG A 281 -13.83 -13.96 11.96
CA ARG A 281 -12.91 -12.82 11.84
C ARG A 281 -13.66 -11.50 11.71
N PHE A 282 -14.60 -11.42 10.78
CA PHE A 282 -15.41 -10.22 10.53
C PHE A 282 -16.21 -9.80 11.75
N ARG A 283 -16.77 -10.75 12.51
CA ARG A 283 -17.49 -10.43 13.74
C ARG A 283 -16.56 -9.87 14.81
N CYS A 284 -15.40 -10.48 15.01
CA CYS A 284 -14.45 -10.03 16.02
C CYS A 284 -13.83 -8.66 15.67
N GLU A 285 -13.66 -8.38 14.38
CA GLU A 285 -13.24 -7.08 13.87
C GLU A 285 -14.37 -6.07 13.64
N LYS A 286 -15.61 -6.41 14.01
CA LYS A 286 -16.80 -5.55 13.86
C LYS A 286 -17.08 -5.06 12.42
N LEU A 287 -16.82 -5.89 11.42
CA LEU A 287 -16.91 -5.52 9.99
C LEU A 287 -18.28 -5.70 9.34
N PHE A 288 -19.31 -6.12 10.07
CA PHE A 288 -20.67 -6.22 9.53
C PHE A 288 -21.37 -4.85 9.52
N ASN A 289 -22.33 -4.64 8.60
CA ASN A 289 -23.06 -3.37 8.51
C ASN A 289 -24.20 -3.25 9.54
N GLU A 290 -24.50 -4.32 10.27
CA GLU A 290 -25.51 -4.30 11.33
C GLU A 290 -24.98 -3.65 12.61
N TYR A 291 -25.90 -3.25 13.49
CA TYR A 291 -25.61 -2.63 14.79
C TYR A 291 -24.46 -3.32 15.54
N GLU A 292 -23.49 -2.52 16.01
CA GLU A 292 -22.23 -2.92 16.69
C GLU A 292 -21.24 -3.72 15.84
N GLY A 293 -21.48 -3.88 14.53
CA GLY A 293 -20.55 -4.55 13.63
C GLY A 293 -20.50 -6.08 13.74
N VAL A 294 -21.38 -6.70 14.52
CA VAL A 294 -21.29 -8.14 14.88
C VAL A 294 -22.00 -9.09 13.91
N GLY A 295 -22.96 -8.57 13.13
CA GLY A 295 -23.70 -9.29 12.09
C GLY A 295 -24.65 -10.40 12.56
N LYS A 296 -25.69 -10.68 11.77
CA LYS A 296 -26.62 -11.82 11.99
C LYS A 296 -26.51 -12.84 10.86
N PHE A 297 -25.64 -13.83 11.04
CA PHE A 297 -25.37 -14.87 10.03
C PHE A 297 -25.49 -16.30 10.57
N THR A 298 -25.61 -17.26 9.66
CA THR A 298 -25.45 -18.69 9.95
C THR A 298 -24.02 -19.11 9.62
N LEU A 299 -23.31 -19.72 10.58
CA LEU A 299 -21.92 -20.16 10.36
C LEU A 299 -21.80 -21.09 9.14
N GLY A 300 -20.96 -20.68 8.18
CA GLY A 300 -20.68 -21.37 6.92
C GLY A 300 -21.71 -21.13 5.83
N ASP A 301 -22.75 -20.33 6.08
CA ASP A 301 -23.62 -19.83 5.02
C ASP A 301 -23.03 -18.54 4.45
N TYR A 302 -22.57 -18.58 3.20
CA TYR A 302 -22.13 -17.39 2.51
C TYR A 302 -23.33 -16.56 2.02
N ASP A 303 -23.86 -15.77 2.95
CA ASP A 303 -25.03 -14.91 2.76
C ASP A 303 -24.66 -13.47 2.37
N VAL A 304 -25.69 -12.62 2.21
CA VAL A 304 -25.50 -11.22 1.81
C VAL A 304 -24.74 -10.41 2.86
N TYR A 305 -24.92 -10.72 4.15
CA TYR A 305 -24.25 -10.02 5.23
C TYR A 305 -22.76 -10.34 5.26
N THR A 306 -22.42 -11.62 5.07
CA THR A 306 -21.03 -12.08 4.93
C THR A 306 -20.37 -11.47 3.69
N HIS A 307 -21.11 -11.34 2.59
CA HIS A 307 -20.64 -10.66 1.37
C HIS A 307 -20.30 -9.18 1.61
N HIS A 308 -21.16 -8.43 2.31
CA HIS A 308 -20.87 -7.04 2.65
C HIS A 308 -19.72 -6.90 3.66
N ALA A 309 -19.66 -7.79 4.67
CA ALA A 309 -18.56 -7.79 5.63
C ALA A 309 -17.21 -8.10 4.96
N LEU A 310 -17.20 -9.01 3.97
CA LEU A 310 -16.01 -9.25 3.15
C LEU A 310 -15.64 -8.01 2.33
N ALA A 311 -16.62 -7.26 1.80
CA ALA A 311 -16.33 -6.00 1.11
C ALA A 311 -15.76 -4.92 2.05
N ASN A 312 -16.16 -4.90 3.32
CA ASN A 312 -15.55 -4.00 4.32
C ASN A 312 -14.14 -4.46 4.71
N PHE A 313 -13.91 -5.76 4.85
CA PHE A 313 -12.58 -6.33 5.04
C PHE A 313 -11.65 -5.97 3.87
N GLU A 314 -12.14 -6.11 2.64
CA GLU A 314 -11.44 -5.73 1.41
C GLU A 314 -11.01 -4.26 1.43
N LYS A 315 -11.92 -3.35 1.79
CA LYS A 315 -11.62 -1.93 1.95
C LYS A 315 -10.57 -1.67 3.04
N LYS A 316 -10.71 -2.29 4.21
CA LYS A 316 -9.79 -2.11 5.34
C LYS A 316 -8.36 -2.52 5.00
N HIS A 317 -8.21 -3.55 4.18
CA HIS A 317 -6.92 -4.14 3.86
C HIS A 317 -6.40 -3.80 2.46
N ASP A 318 -7.03 -2.85 1.77
CA ASP A 318 -6.62 -2.38 0.45
C ASP A 318 -6.52 -3.52 -0.59
N VAL A 319 -7.51 -4.42 -0.58
CA VAL A 319 -7.60 -5.53 -1.54
C VAL A 319 -8.91 -5.50 -2.33
N MET A 320 -8.84 -5.84 -3.61
CA MET A 320 -10.00 -5.83 -4.52
C MET A 320 -10.56 -7.23 -4.70
N GLY A 321 -11.78 -7.49 -4.22
CA GLY A 321 -12.45 -8.79 -4.42
C GLY A 321 -13.94 -8.69 -4.79
N TRP A 322 -14.52 -7.48 -4.76
CA TRP A 322 -15.96 -7.24 -5.00
C TRP A 322 -16.84 -8.05 -4.05
N GLY A 323 -16.36 -8.30 -2.82
CA GLY A 323 -16.99 -9.17 -1.85
C GLY A 323 -17.06 -10.62 -2.31
N HIS A 324 -16.11 -11.13 -3.08
CA HIS A 324 -15.91 -12.55 -3.39
C HIS A 324 -14.65 -13.04 -2.73
N PHE A 325 -14.61 -14.27 -2.19
CA PHE A 325 -13.32 -14.80 -1.74
C PHE A 325 -12.44 -15.06 -2.96
N THR A 326 -11.32 -14.35 -3.06
CA THR A 326 -10.30 -14.45 -4.11
C THR A 326 -8.99 -14.91 -3.49
N SER A 327 -7.98 -15.24 -4.31
CA SER A 327 -6.64 -15.54 -3.78
C SER A 327 -6.10 -14.44 -2.88
N ASP A 328 -6.39 -13.18 -3.23
CA ASP A 328 -5.76 -12.01 -2.63
C ASP A 328 -6.35 -11.72 -1.26
N ASN A 329 -7.68 -11.67 -1.13
CA ASN A 329 -8.28 -11.48 0.19
C ASN A 329 -8.15 -12.73 1.09
N ILE A 330 -8.04 -13.94 0.52
CA ILE A 330 -7.69 -15.14 1.28
C ILE A 330 -6.26 -15.03 1.84
N ALA A 331 -5.31 -14.52 1.04
CA ALA A 331 -3.94 -14.32 1.51
C ALA A 331 -3.89 -13.32 2.69
N VAL A 332 -4.70 -12.26 2.65
CA VAL A 332 -4.82 -11.33 3.80
C VAL A 332 -5.54 -11.95 4.98
N LEU A 333 -6.61 -12.73 4.77
CA LEU A 333 -7.30 -13.46 5.84
C LEU A 333 -6.39 -14.48 6.54
N ALA A 334 -5.38 -15.01 5.83
CA ALA A 334 -4.39 -15.92 6.39
C ALA A 334 -3.43 -15.23 7.38
N LEU A 335 -3.30 -13.90 7.34
CA LEU A 335 -2.50 -13.15 8.29
C LEU A 335 -3.13 -13.17 9.68
N SER A 336 -2.29 -13.13 10.70
CA SER A 336 -2.76 -12.80 12.05
C SER A 336 -3.31 -11.36 12.07
N PRO A 337 -4.22 -11.03 13.02
CA PRO A 337 -4.64 -9.65 13.26
C PRO A 337 -3.49 -8.64 13.31
N ARG A 338 -2.42 -9.00 13.99
CA ARG A 338 -1.25 -8.16 14.20
C ARG A 338 -0.49 -7.90 12.90
N GLU A 339 -0.25 -8.94 12.12
CA GLU A 339 0.38 -8.81 10.79
C GLU A 339 -0.50 -7.97 9.86
N ALA A 340 -1.82 -8.13 9.91
CA ALA A 340 -2.74 -7.37 9.07
C ALA A 340 -2.76 -5.87 9.40
N VAL A 341 -2.73 -5.49 10.70
CA VAL A 341 -2.61 -4.09 11.11
C VAL A 341 -1.20 -3.55 10.81
N HIS A 342 -0.14 -4.36 10.95
CA HIS A 342 1.22 -3.97 10.56
C HIS A 342 1.34 -3.65 9.08
N GLN A 343 0.76 -4.47 8.19
CA GLN A 343 0.74 -4.17 6.76
C GLN A 343 0.03 -2.84 6.46
N ARG A 344 -1.02 -2.51 7.23
CA ARG A 344 -1.70 -1.23 7.11
C ARG A 344 -0.82 -0.05 7.55
N LEU A 345 -0.10 -0.18 8.67
CA LEU A 345 0.92 0.78 9.09
C LEU A 345 1.97 0.99 7.99
N VAL A 346 2.45 -0.09 7.37
CA VAL A 346 3.43 -0.03 6.28
C VAL A 346 2.87 0.79 5.11
N ARG A 347 1.61 0.58 4.69
CA ARG A 347 0.98 1.39 3.63
C ARG A 347 0.91 2.87 4.00
N VAL A 348 0.46 3.21 5.21
CA VAL A 348 0.40 4.62 5.68
C VAL A 348 1.78 5.26 5.69
N LEU A 349 2.80 4.55 6.17
CA LEU A 349 4.17 5.06 6.18
C LEU A 349 4.72 5.21 4.76
N THR A 350 4.41 4.27 3.87
CA THR A 350 4.81 4.30 2.46
C THR A 350 4.38 5.61 1.80
N GLU A 351 3.10 5.98 1.93
CA GLU A 351 2.56 7.22 1.35
C GLU A 351 3.28 8.47 1.88
N ARG A 352 3.56 8.51 3.18
CA ARG A 352 4.26 9.63 3.83
C ARG A 352 5.71 9.72 3.39
N VAL A 353 6.41 8.58 3.28
CA VAL A 353 7.80 8.48 2.82
C VAL A 353 7.91 8.89 1.34
N VAL A 354 7.07 8.33 0.48
CA VAL A 354 7.04 8.62 -0.96
C VAL A 354 6.78 10.11 -1.20
N SER A 355 5.81 10.69 -0.49
CA SER A 355 5.51 12.12 -0.56
C SER A 355 6.68 12.99 -0.11
N ALA A 356 7.31 12.66 1.03
CA ALA A 356 8.45 13.41 1.56
C ALA A 356 9.72 13.29 0.69
N ALA A 357 9.94 12.14 0.05
CA ALA A 357 11.10 11.89 -0.80
C ALA A 357 10.87 12.30 -2.27
N GLY A 358 9.63 12.57 -2.69
CA GLY A 358 9.30 12.92 -4.07
C GLY A 358 9.45 11.74 -5.05
N ILE A 359 9.10 10.53 -4.60
CA ILE A 359 9.25 9.29 -5.37
C ILE A 359 8.04 9.06 -6.28
N VAL A 360 8.28 8.43 -7.43
CA VAL A 360 7.23 8.01 -8.37
C VAL A 360 7.36 6.54 -8.80
N GLU A 361 8.43 5.85 -8.41
CA GLU A 361 8.76 4.50 -8.83
C GLU A 361 8.41 3.47 -7.76
N ASP A 362 7.28 2.79 -7.97
CA ASP A 362 6.70 1.77 -7.09
C ASP A 362 7.16 0.33 -7.40
N GLY A 363 8.14 0.16 -8.28
CA GLY A 363 8.63 -1.15 -8.72
C GLY A 363 7.78 -1.85 -9.78
N SER A 364 6.55 -1.39 -10.08
CA SER A 364 5.67 -2.03 -11.07
C SER A 364 6.29 -2.11 -12.47
N ALA A 365 7.02 -1.07 -12.88
CA ALA A 365 7.74 -1.04 -14.16
C ALA A 365 8.88 -2.07 -14.22
N ARG A 366 9.59 -2.28 -13.10
CA ARG A 366 10.63 -3.31 -12.97
C ARG A 366 10.01 -4.69 -13.10
N ASP A 367 8.87 -4.93 -12.45
CA ASP A 367 8.23 -6.23 -12.45
C ASP A 367 7.61 -6.57 -13.82
N TRP A 368 7.07 -5.56 -14.51
CA TRP A 368 6.59 -5.70 -15.88
C TRP A 368 7.72 -5.94 -16.89
N LYS A 369 8.86 -5.26 -16.72
CA LYS A 369 10.01 -5.36 -17.63
C LYS A 369 11.34 -5.49 -16.86
N PRO A 370 11.66 -6.67 -16.30
CA PRO A 370 12.83 -6.86 -15.41
C PRO A 370 14.18 -6.59 -16.05
N ASP A 371 14.25 -6.74 -17.38
CA ASP A 371 15.47 -6.52 -18.15
C ASP A 371 15.65 -5.05 -18.60
N PHE A 372 14.69 -4.16 -18.32
CA PHE A 372 14.85 -2.75 -18.65
C PHE A 372 16.03 -2.14 -17.89
N ARG A 373 16.85 -1.37 -18.61
CA ARG A 373 17.97 -0.61 -18.07
C ARG A 373 17.88 0.84 -18.54
N TYR A 374 18.33 1.77 -17.72
CA TYR A 374 18.58 3.15 -18.12
C TYR A 374 20.08 3.44 -18.10
N SER A 375 20.53 4.39 -18.91
CA SER A 375 21.91 4.87 -18.90
C SER A 375 22.00 6.21 -18.17
N ASP A 376 23.03 6.39 -17.35
CA ASP A 376 23.36 7.70 -16.77
C ASP A 376 24.08 8.62 -17.77
N GLU A 377 24.51 9.80 -17.30
CA GLU A 377 25.26 10.76 -18.12
C GLU A 377 26.62 10.23 -18.62
N GLN A 378 27.18 9.25 -17.92
CA GLN A 378 28.44 8.57 -18.26
C GLN A 378 28.22 7.38 -19.21
N GLY A 379 26.97 7.06 -19.56
CA GLY A 379 26.61 5.91 -20.39
C GLY A 379 26.64 4.58 -19.65
N GLN A 380 26.78 4.59 -18.32
CA GLN A 380 26.72 3.40 -17.49
C GLN A 380 25.27 2.95 -17.34
N GLU A 381 25.02 1.65 -17.55
CA GLU A 381 23.68 1.09 -17.45
C GLU A 381 23.33 0.65 -16.02
N TYR A 382 22.09 0.91 -15.63
CA TYR A 382 21.51 0.57 -14.32
C TYR A 382 20.13 -0.08 -14.48
N ALA A 383 19.77 -0.97 -13.56
CA ALA A 383 18.42 -1.51 -13.48
C ALA A 383 17.43 -0.51 -12.86
N LEU A 384 16.15 -0.63 -13.24
CA LEU A 384 15.08 0.06 -12.51
C LEU A 384 15.02 -0.44 -11.08
N ARG A 385 14.82 0.50 -10.17
CA ARG A 385 14.68 0.24 -8.74
C ARG A 385 13.19 0.26 -8.36
N ASP A 386 12.91 -0.33 -7.21
CA ASP A 386 11.66 -0.11 -6.50
C ASP A 386 11.98 0.89 -5.38
N LEU A 387 11.89 2.18 -5.72
CA LEU A 387 12.29 3.24 -4.80
C LEU A 387 11.30 3.36 -3.65
N THR A 388 10.01 3.17 -3.92
CA THR A 388 8.97 3.13 -2.89
C THR A 388 9.28 2.07 -1.84
N GLY A 389 9.56 0.83 -2.27
CA GLY A 389 9.92 -0.27 -1.36
C GLY A 389 11.21 0.01 -0.58
N GLU A 390 12.28 0.41 -1.27
CA GLU A 390 13.60 0.66 -0.68
C GLU A 390 13.58 1.78 0.38
N PHE A 391 12.91 2.90 0.07
CA PHE A 391 12.83 4.04 0.98
C PHE A 391 11.93 3.75 2.17
N THR A 392 10.82 3.04 1.95
CA THR A 392 9.91 2.63 3.02
C THR A 392 10.59 1.65 3.96
N GLU A 393 11.31 0.64 3.45
CA GLU A 393 12.08 -0.30 4.27
C GLU A 393 13.15 0.41 5.11
N THR A 394 13.84 1.39 4.52
CA THR A 394 14.82 2.21 5.25
C THR A 394 14.15 3.00 6.38
N ALA A 395 13.00 3.62 6.13
CA ALA A 395 12.24 4.35 7.13
C ALA A 395 11.72 3.42 8.25
N LEU A 396 11.13 2.27 7.90
CA LEU A 396 10.69 1.25 8.85
C LEU A 396 11.83 0.79 9.76
N THR A 397 12.99 0.50 9.16
CA THR A 397 14.18 0.07 9.91
C THR A 397 14.67 1.16 10.85
N THR A 398 14.79 2.39 10.35
CA THR A 398 15.27 3.55 11.12
C THR A 398 14.36 3.88 12.30
N LEU A 399 13.05 3.77 12.11
CA LEU A 399 12.05 4.05 13.14
C LEU A 399 11.78 2.84 14.07
N GLY A 400 12.33 1.66 13.74
CA GLY A 400 12.07 0.42 14.48
C GLY A 400 10.67 -0.16 14.26
N LEU A 401 10.00 0.20 13.18
CA LEU A 401 8.61 -0.21 12.88
C LEU A 401 8.52 -1.46 11.98
N GLY A 402 9.66 -2.08 11.65
CA GLY A 402 9.71 -3.21 10.69
C GLY A 402 9.16 -4.54 11.22
N ASP A 403 9.08 -4.73 12.54
CA ASP A 403 8.63 -5.98 13.15
C ASP A 403 7.22 -5.82 13.76
N PRO A 404 6.22 -6.62 13.32
CA PRO A 404 4.84 -6.54 13.83
C PRO A 404 4.74 -6.77 15.35
N GLU A 405 5.66 -7.50 15.98
CA GLU A 405 5.61 -7.76 17.42
C GLU A 405 6.05 -6.55 18.26
N THR A 406 6.95 -5.72 17.72
CA THR A 406 7.52 -4.57 18.44
C THR A 406 7.02 -3.22 17.94
N ALA A 407 6.42 -3.15 16.75
CA ALA A 407 5.97 -1.92 16.11
C ALA A 407 5.01 -1.10 16.98
N LEU A 408 4.08 -1.72 17.72
CA LEU A 408 3.17 -0.98 18.60
C LEU A 408 3.92 -0.21 19.68
N ALA A 409 4.83 -0.87 20.39
CA ALA A 409 5.61 -0.23 21.45
C ALA A 409 6.45 0.93 20.87
N ARG A 410 7.04 0.72 19.68
CA ARG A 410 7.78 1.77 18.97
C ARG A 410 6.89 2.93 18.52
N LEU A 411 5.67 2.66 18.07
CA LEU A 411 4.71 3.70 17.70
C LEU A 411 4.28 4.51 18.93
N GLN A 412 4.08 3.88 20.09
CA GLN A 412 3.79 4.56 21.35
C GLN A 412 4.96 5.43 21.84
N GLU A 413 6.21 5.01 21.60
CA GLU A 413 7.37 5.85 21.88
C GLU A 413 7.44 7.08 20.97
N LEU A 414 7.06 6.93 19.69
CA LEU A 414 6.96 8.06 18.76
C LEU A 414 5.81 9.00 19.13
N ASP A 415 4.68 8.45 19.59
CA ASP A 415 3.54 9.22 20.08
C ASP A 415 3.93 10.15 21.24
N ALA A 416 4.84 9.70 22.13
CA ALA A 416 5.38 10.54 23.21
C ALA A 416 6.24 11.73 22.73
N LEU A 417 6.65 11.75 21.45
CA LEU A 417 7.42 12.85 20.86
C LEU A 417 6.53 13.91 20.18
N THR A 418 5.24 13.65 20.08
CA THR A 418 4.27 14.47 19.37
C THR A 418 4.04 15.80 20.09
N VAL A 419 3.54 16.77 19.35
CA VAL A 419 2.98 18.00 19.92
C VAL A 419 1.47 17.86 19.81
N ASP A 420 0.77 18.11 20.93
CA ASP A 420 -0.68 18.10 20.96
C ASP A 420 -1.25 18.93 19.80
N ASP A 421 -2.15 18.35 19.04
CA ASP A 421 -2.97 19.08 18.09
C ASP A 421 -4.17 19.67 18.87
N PRO A 422 -4.20 20.99 19.12
CA PRO A 422 -5.29 21.61 19.86
C PRO A 422 -6.62 21.57 19.09
N GLU A 423 -6.58 21.43 17.76
CA GLU A 423 -7.78 21.24 16.95
C GLU A 423 -8.32 19.81 17.12
N HIS A 424 -7.45 18.85 17.48
CA HIS A 424 -7.76 17.42 17.51
C HIS A 424 -7.15 16.69 18.72
N PRO A 425 -7.65 16.95 19.94
CA PRO A 425 -7.10 16.36 21.16
C PRO A 425 -7.32 14.84 21.23
N GLY A 426 -6.30 14.10 21.65
CA GLY A 426 -6.39 12.66 21.94
C GLY A 426 -5.89 11.72 20.83
N GLY A 427 -5.47 12.25 19.68
CA GLY A 427 -4.75 11.50 18.66
C GLY A 427 -3.22 11.61 18.81
N PHE A 428 -2.50 10.96 17.88
CA PHE A 428 -1.06 10.99 17.60
C PHE A 428 -0.53 12.40 17.29
N GLY A 429 -1.38 13.43 17.33
CA GLY A 429 -1.00 14.84 17.28
C GLY A 429 -0.12 15.18 16.07
N GLU A 430 0.80 16.11 16.28
CA GLU A 430 1.70 16.58 15.24
C GLU A 430 3.14 16.08 15.47
N LEU A 431 3.66 15.31 14.50
CA LEU A 431 5.02 14.77 14.55
C LEU A 431 5.75 14.90 13.22
N LEU A 432 6.86 15.64 13.22
CA LEU A 432 7.86 15.61 12.17
C LEU A 432 9.07 14.79 12.60
N VAL A 433 9.43 13.78 11.82
CA VAL A 433 10.67 13.01 12.00
C VAL A 433 11.62 13.28 10.86
N ALA A 434 12.92 13.29 11.12
CA ALA A 434 13.96 13.42 10.11
C ALA A 434 14.81 12.16 10.09
N VAL A 435 14.78 11.44 8.97
CA VAL A 435 15.48 10.16 8.79
C VAL A 435 16.39 10.22 7.57
N ARG A 436 17.45 9.41 7.57
CA ARG A 436 18.37 9.31 6.44
C ARG A 436 17.81 8.26 5.47
N LEU A 437 17.32 8.72 4.33
CA LEU A 437 16.83 7.85 3.26
C LEU A 437 17.93 7.60 2.22
N PRO A 438 17.78 6.57 1.36
CA PRO A 438 18.72 6.33 0.27
C PRO A 438 18.80 7.52 -0.70
N GLU A 439 19.88 7.59 -1.47
CA GLU A 439 19.98 8.60 -2.52
C GLU A 439 19.09 8.23 -3.71
N LEU A 440 18.38 9.24 -4.22
CA LEU A 440 17.64 9.12 -5.46
C LEU A 440 18.61 8.86 -6.63
N PRO A 441 18.19 8.09 -7.64
CA PRO A 441 18.98 7.91 -8.85
C PRO A 441 19.35 9.23 -9.54
N PRO A 442 20.48 9.30 -10.29
CA PRO A 442 20.95 10.55 -10.91
C PRO A 442 19.98 11.22 -11.90
N TYR A 443 19.00 10.47 -12.43
CA TYR A 443 17.99 11.02 -13.35
C TYR A 443 16.82 11.74 -12.63
N TYR A 444 16.74 11.63 -11.30
CA TYR A 444 15.83 12.46 -10.51
C TYR A 444 16.34 13.89 -10.44
N SER A 445 15.44 14.84 -10.65
CA SER A 445 15.74 16.27 -10.51
C SER A 445 14.49 17.01 -10.02
N GLU A 446 14.67 18.24 -9.54
CA GLU A 446 13.54 19.09 -9.13
C GLU A 446 12.55 19.33 -10.29
N ASP A 447 13.03 19.32 -11.53
CA ASP A 447 12.25 19.58 -12.74
C ASP A 447 12.39 18.45 -13.75
N MET A 448 11.46 17.48 -13.66
CA MET A 448 11.37 16.35 -14.58
C MET A 448 10.22 16.53 -15.58
N LYS A 449 10.42 16.07 -16.81
CA LYS A 449 9.36 16.01 -17.83
C LYS A 449 8.68 14.65 -17.78
N PHE A 450 7.39 14.66 -17.46
CA PHE A 450 6.57 13.45 -17.46
C PHE A 450 5.60 13.46 -18.64
N SER A 451 5.27 12.26 -19.13
CA SER A 451 4.13 12.03 -20.00
C SER A 451 3.31 10.90 -19.41
N THR A 452 2.01 11.12 -19.24
CA THR A 452 1.09 10.10 -18.71
C THR A 452 0.17 9.64 -19.82
N VAL A 453 0.03 8.33 -19.97
CA VAL A 453 -0.98 7.71 -20.83
C VAL A 453 -1.98 7.02 -19.91
N ILE A 454 -3.21 7.52 -19.88
CA ILE A 454 -4.29 6.94 -19.09
C ILE A 454 -5.15 6.11 -20.04
N ASP A 455 -5.04 4.80 -19.94
CA ASP A 455 -6.00 3.90 -20.57
C ASP A 455 -7.26 3.86 -19.69
N ARG A 456 -8.34 4.46 -20.18
CA ARG A 456 -9.64 4.49 -19.47
C ARG A 456 -10.43 3.19 -19.64
N GLY A 457 -9.90 2.22 -20.38
CA GLY A 457 -10.64 1.08 -20.87
C GLY A 457 -11.73 1.48 -21.87
N ASP A 458 -12.55 0.51 -22.28
CA ASP A 458 -13.74 0.77 -23.07
C ASP A 458 -14.80 1.48 -22.21
N VAL A 459 -15.14 2.72 -22.58
CA VAL A 459 -16.26 3.46 -21.96
C VAL A 459 -17.57 2.93 -22.53
N TRP A 460 -18.25 2.06 -21.77
CA TRP A 460 -19.59 1.59 -22.11
C TRP A 460 -20.62 2.55 -21.50
N TYR A 461 -21.45 3.15 -22.36
CA TYR A 461 -22.69 3.80 -21.92
C TYR A 461 -23.80 2.74 -21.94
N ASP A 462 -24.35 2.41 -20.77
CA ASP A 462 -25.65 1.75 -20.70
C ASP A 462 -26.71 2.80 -21.07
N PHE A 463 -27.27 2.69 -22.28
CA PHE A 463 -28.37 3.52 -22.76
C PHE A 463 -29.74 2.93 -22.41
#